data_AF-A0A7C6YUS0-F1
#
_entry.id   AF-A0A7C6YUS0-F1
#
_cell.length_a   1.000
_cell.length_b   1.000
_cell.length_c   1.000
_cell.angle_alpha   90.00
_cell.angle_beta   90.00
_cell.angle_gamma   90.00
#
_symmetry.space_group_name_H-M   'P 1'
#
loop_
_entity.id
_entity.type
_entity.pdbx_description
1 polymer ?
#
loop_
_entity_poly.entity_id
_entity_poly.type
_entity_poly.pdbx_seq_one_letter_code
_entity_poly.pdbx_strand_id
1 'polypeptide(L)'
;MDEKLHLDVNKKMEQVALEVLPEINQQIIDSMCRELHASVEFYRHVLNENLIYYSGEWNGERFKQEFLMTSVWAIRDGRQTEVWPNLKRTSGDLIIDCLMDMVESAKYDMNPDEIVAKGLVPKVIGVAAATEILHKCYPQKFPMRNKRSEWGVAQFFFDGDSSQVSQLSYSNFIKKVNILADSLVEFLSKKDIEVHKDCRLFLLDRIFARMSELPSNQSSYNKVSELNEI
;
A
#
# COMPACT_ATOMS: atom_id res chain seq x y z
N MET A 1 -8.36 1.09 -28.95
CA MET A 1 -9.21 1.61 -27.86
C MET A 1 -8.38 2.14 -26.68
N ASP A 2 -7.10 1.76 -26.57
CA ASP A 2 -6.21 2.16 -25.45
C ASP A 2 -5.69 3.60 -25.50
N GLU A 3 -5.32 4.16 -26.66
CA GLU A 3 -4.69 5.50 -26.71
C GLU A 3 -5.59 6.62 -26.13
N LYS A 4 -6.91 6.55 -26.38
CA LYS A 4 -7.86 7.54 -25.86
C LYS A 4 -8.01 7.43 -24.34
N LEU A 5 -8.00 6.21 -23.79
CA LEU A 5 -8.06 5.96 -22.34
C LEU A 5 -6.77 6.44 -21.66
N HIS A 6 -5.60 6.20 -22.26
CA HIS A 6 -4.32 6.66 -21.74
C HIS A 6 -4.18 8.19 -21.73
N LEU A 7 -4.64 8.87 -22.80
CA LEU A 7 -4.66 10.34 -22.87
C LEU A 7 -5.59 10.97 -21.82
N ASP A 8 -6.68 10.29 -21.46
CA ASP A 8 -7.61 10.75 -20.42
C ASP A 8 -7.03 10.59 -19.02
N VAL A 9 -6.45 9.42 -18.73
CA VAL A 9 -5.82 9.11 -17.43
C VAL A 9 -4.63 10.04 -17.14
N ASN A 10 -3.76 10.29 -18.12
CA ASN A 10 -2.62 11.20 -17.94
C ASN A 10 -3.08 12.61 -17.57
N LYS A 11 -4.03 13.18 -18.33
CA LYS A 11 -4.57 14.52 -18.05
C LYS A 11 -5.25 14.59 -16.69
N LYS A 12 -6.03 13.56 -16.33
CA LYS A 12 -6.67 13.47 -15.02
C LYS A 12 -5.64 13.42 -13.89
N MET A 13 -4.55 12.67 -14.08
CA MET A 13 -3.47 12.58 -13.09
C MET A 13 -2.80 13.95 -12.88
N GLU A 14 -2.49 14.67 -13.96
CA GLU A 14 -1.92 16.01 -13.90
C GLU A 14 -2.83 16.98 -13.13
N GLN A 15 -4.13 16.99 -13.45
CA GLN A 15 -5.13 17.83 -12.78
C GLN A 15 -5.21 17.53 -11.28
N VAL A 16 -5.35 16.26 -10.93
CA VAL A 16 -5.43 15.81 -9.55
C VAL A 16 -4.16 16.17 -8.79
N ALA A 17 -2.98 15.89 -9.34
CA ALA A 17 -1.71 16.18 -8.68
C ALA A 17 -1.55 17.68 -8.38
N LEU A 18 -1.96 18.55 -9.30
CA LEU A 18 -1.97 20.00 -9.10
C LEU A 18 -3.01 20.46 -8.07
N GLU A 19 -4.16 19.80 -7.98
CA GLU A 19 -5.20 20.11 -7.00
C GLU A 19 -4.75 19.74 -5.58
N VAL A 20 -4.18 18.56 -5.40
CA VAL A 20 -3.83 18.04 -4.07
C VAL A 20 -2.44 18.44 -3.58
N LEU A 21 -1.53 18.78 -4.49
CA LEU A 21 -0.16 19.23 -4.22
C LEU A 21 0.20 20.41 -5.15
N PRO A 22 -0.43 21.58 -4.99
CA PRO A 22 -0.23 22.72 -5.90
C PRO A 22 1.21 23.25 -5.91
N GLU A 23 1.92 23.13 -4.78
CA GLU A 23 3.29 23.62 -4.58
C GLU A 23 4.35 22.52 -4.73
N ILE A 24 4.02 21.42 -5.42
CA ILE A 24 4.92 20.28 -5.60
C ILE A 24 6.28 20.71 -6.19
N ASN A 25 7.34 20.31 -5.51
CA ASN A 25 8.72 20.61 -5.87
C ASN A 25 9.65 19.49 -5.40
N GLN A 26 10.92 19.56 -5.78
CA GLN A 26 11.92 18.52 -5.45
C GLN A 26 12.05 18.29 -3.93
N GLN A 27 12.03 19.34 -3.11
CA GLN A 27 12.20 19.21 -1.67
C GLN A 27 11.06 18.41 -1.03
N ILE A 28 9.83 18.61 -1.49
CA ILE A 28 8.65 17.85 -1.03
C ILE A 28 8.80 16.38 -1.40
N ILE A 29 9.17 16.08 -2.66
CA ILE A 29 9.38 14.71 -3.14
C ILE A 29 10.50 14.02 -2.37
N ASP A 30 11.64 14.67 -2.18
CA ASP A 30 12.77 14.12 -1.43
C ASP A 30 12.39 13.83 0.01
N SER A 31 11.56 14.69 0.62
CA SER A 31 11.06 14.47 1.99
C SER A 31 10.18 13.23 2.08
N MET A 32 9.26 13.04 1.13
CA MET A 32 8.43 11.84 1.05
C MET A 32 9.28 10.59 0.81
N CYS A 33 10.28 10.67 -0.07
CA CYS A 33 11.22 9.58 -0.32
C CYS A 33 12.02 9.19 0.94
N ARG A 34 12.49 10.16 1.74
CA ARG A 34 13.17 9.88 3.02
C ARG A 34 12.25 9.17 4.01
N GLU A 35 10.98 9.57 4.10
CA GLU A 35 9.99 8.91 4.95
C GLU A 35 9.80 7.43 4.54
N LEU A 36 9.69 7.17 3.24
CA LEU A 36 9.60 5.81 2.73
C LEU A 36 10.87 5.01 3.08
N HIS A 37 12.06 5.56 2.81
CA HIS A 37 13.32 4.86 3.08
C HIS A 37 13.47 4.49 4.56
N ALA A 38 13.12 5.39 5.49
CA ALA A 38 13.13 5.08 6.92
C ALA A 38 12.16 3.94 7.27
N SER A 39 10.96 3.94 6.66
CA SER A 39 10.00 2.83 6.84
C SER A 39 10.55 1.51 6.29
N VAL A 40 11.16 1.56 5.10
CA VAL A 40 11.71 0.37 4.42
C VAL A 40 12.86 -0.22 5.22
N GLU A 41 13.75 0.61 5.74
CA GLU A 41 14.86 0.19 6.61
C GLU A 41 14.33 -0.52 7.85
N PHE A 42 13.35 0.08 8.54
CA PHE A 42 12.73 -0.53 9.71
C PHE A 42 12.06 -1.88 9.38
N TYR A 43 11.24 -1.96 8.33
CA TYR A 43 10.54 -3.20 7.97
C TYR A 43 11.52 -4.30 7.56
N ARG A 44 12.55 -3.99 6.78
CA ARG A 44 13.58 -4.98 6.38
C ARG A 44 14.46 -5.41 7.53
N HIS A 45 14.65 -4.55 8.53
CA HIS A 45 15.35 -4.92 9.76
C HIS A 45 14.51 -5.91 10.56
N VAL A 46 13.23 -5.61 10.82
CA VAL A 46 12.35 -6.52 11.58
C VAL A 46 12.14 -7.84 10.83
N LEU A 47 11.81 -7.80 9.55
CA LEU A 47 11.53 -8.97 8.71
C LEU A 47 12.81 -9.51 8.07
N ASN A 48 13.79 -9.77 8.92
CA ASN A 48 15.06 -10.38 8.55
C ASN A 48 15.15 -11.79 9.16
N GLU A 49 15.44 -12.79 8.34
CA GLU A 49 15.50 -14.19 8.77
C GLU A 49 16.47 -14.41 9.95
N ASN A 50 17.64 -13.76 9.93
CA ASN A 50 18.62 -13.87 11.00
C ASN A 50 18.10 -13.29 12.33
N LEU A 51 17.37 -12.17 12.27
CA LEU A 51 16.83 -11.53 13.46
C LEU A 51 15.57 -12.21 14.00
N ILE A 52 14.77 -12.78 13.12
CA ILE A 52 13.56 -13.50 13.50
C ILE A 52 13.89 -14.87 14.08
N TYR A 53 14.72 -15.68 13.41
CA TYR A 53 14.89 -17.09 13.77
C TYR A 53 16.16 -17.40 14.57
N TYR A 54 17.18 -16.53 14.55
CA TYR A 54 18.49 -16.86 15.10
C TYR A 54 18.99 -15.92 16.20
N SER A 55 18.57 -14.66 16.24
CA SER A 55 19.05 -13.71 17.26
C SER A 55 18.29 -13.80 18.59
N GLY A 56 17.08 -14.37 18.59
CA GLY A 56 16.19 -14.36 19.75
C GLY A 56 15.63 -12.98 20.10
N GLU A 57 15.89 -11.96 19.28
CA GLU A 57 15.42 -10.59 19.50
C GLU A 57 13.90 -10.48 19.36
N TRP A 58 13.34 -11.21 18.40
CA TRP A 58 11.91 -11.26 18.14
C TRP A 58 11.35 -12.62 18.58
N ASN A 59 10.45 -12.59 19.56
CA ASN A 59 9.54 -13.70 19.80
C ASN A 59 8.14 -13.33 19.29
N GLY A 60 7.27 -14.33 19.11
CA GLY A 60 5.93 -14.12 18.57
C GLY A 60 5.11 -13.05 19.30
N GLU A 61 5.20 -12.92 20.62
CA GLU A 61 4.44 -11.90 21.36
C GLU A 61 4.99 -10.49 21.15
N ARG A 62 6.32 -10.34 21.22
CA ARG A 62 7.00 -9.07 20.93
C ARG A 62 6.72 -8.61 19.50
N PHE A 63 6.77 -9.53 18.54
CA PHE A 63 6.46 -9.24 17.13
C PHE A 63 5.04 -8.71 16.95
N LYS A 64 4.05 -9.32 17.62
CA LYS A 64 2.66 -8.82 17.59
C LYS A 64 2.57 -7.42 18.17
N GLN A 65 3.11 -7.19 19.36
CA GLN A 65 2.92 -5.94 20.10
C GLN A 65 3.76 -4.78 19.57
N GLU A 66 5.05 -5.01 19.30
CA GLU A 66 6.02 -3.96 18.98
C GLU A 66 6.21 -3.73 17.48
N PHE A 67 5.75 -4.64 16.62
CA PHE A 67 5.78 -4.46 15.18
C PHE A 67 4.37 -4.35 14.58
N LEU A 68 3.54 -5.40 14.69
CA LEU A 68 2.23 -5.41 14.02
C LEU A 68 1.27 -4.34 14.57
N MET A 69 1.13 -4.24 15.89
CA MET A 69 0.18 -3.31 16.52
C MET A 69 0.63 -1.85 16.53
N THR A 70 1.89 -1.56 16.20
CA THR A 70 2.51 -0.21 16.29
C THR A 70 2.87 0.35 14.93
N SER A 71 3.41 -0.49 14.05
CA SER A 71 4.04 -0.05 12.80
C SER A 71 3.25 -0.43 11.55
N VAL A 72 2.39 -1.46 11.61
CA VAL A 72 1.51 -1.82 10.49
C VAL A 72 0.20 -1.05 10.60
N TRP A 73 0.01 -0.08 9.70
CA TRP A 73 -1.13 0.84 9.71
C TRP A 73 -2.46 0.09 9.56
N ALA A 74 -2.57 -0.87 8.65
CA ALA A 74 -3.81 -1.64 8.44
C ALA A 74 -4.24 -2.41 9.71
N ILE A 75 -3.28 -2.87 10.52
CA ILE A 75 -3.57 -3.53 11.81
C ILE A 75 -4.00 -2.50 12.85
N ARG A 76 -3.35 -1.34 12.88
CA ARG A 76 -3.72 -0.24 13.80
C ARG A 76 -5.09 0.33 13.52
N ASP A 77 -5.45 0.50 12.25
CA ASP A 77 -6.76 0.99 11.82
C ASP A 77 -7.87 0.02 12.26
N GLY A 78 -7.58 -1.28 12.25
CA GLY A 78 -8.44 -2.34 12.78
C GLY A 78 -8.55 -2.42 14.31
N ARG A 79 -8.11 -1.41 15.07
CA ARG A 79 -8.11 -1.45 16.55
C ARG A 79 -9.50 -1.65 17.17
N GLN A 80 -10.53 -1.07 16.55
CA GLN A 80 -11.92 -1.15 17.02
C GLN A 80 -12.67 -2.35 16.42
N THR A 81 -11.98 -3.24 15.71
CA THR A 81 -12.58 -4.43 15.10
C THR A 81 -12.06 -5.70 15.78
N GLU A 82 -12.54 -6.86 15.32
CA GLU A 82 -12.10 -8.18 15.79
C GLU A 82 -10.62 -8.50 15.46
N VAL A 83 -9.94 -7.69 14.64
CA VAL A 83 -8.53 -7.91 14.29
C VAL A 83 -7.63 -7.95 15.53
N TRP A 84 -7.77 -6.99 16.46
CA TRP A 84 -6.92 -6.93 17.65
C TRP A 84 -7.16 -8.08 18.65
N PRO A 85 -8.43 -8.41 19.03
CA PRO A 85 -8.72 -9.60 19.81
C PRO A 85 -8.19 -10.89 19.18
N ASN A 86 -8.36 -11.07 17.87
CA ASN A 86 -7.87 -12.26 17.17
C ASN A 86 -6.35 -12.30 17.13
N LEU A 87 -5.68 -11.18 16.84
CA LEU A 87 -4.22 -11.07 16.84
C LEU A 87 -3.64 -11.52 18.18
N LYS A 88 -4.21 -11.07 19.30
CA LYS A 88 -3.75 -11.45 20.64
C LYS A 88 -3.86 -12.96 20.90
N ARG A 89 -4.91 -13.61 20.40
CA ARG A 89 -5.18 -15.05 20.58
C ARG A 89 -4.39 -15.94 19.62
N THR A 90 -4.05 -15.44 18.45
CA THR A 90 -3.29 -16.20 17.45
C THR A 90 -1.83 -16.32 17.86
N SER A 91 -1.24 -17.49 17.57
CA SER A 91 0.19 -17.74 17.79
C SER A 91 1.02 -16.72 17.00
N GLY A 92 1.92 -16.03 17.70
CA GLY A 92 2.83 -15.07 17.05
C GLY A 92 3.78 -15.76 16.08
N ASP A 93 4.25 -16.97 16.41
CA ASP A 93 5.17 -17.73 15.57
C ASP A 93 4.52 -18.15 14.25
N LEU A 94 3.24 -18.55 14.28
CA LEU A 94 2.46 -18.81 13.06
C LEU A 94 2.38 -17.57 12.16
N ILE A 95 2.15 -16.40 12.75
CA ILE A 95 2.06 -15.15 11.98
C ILE A 95 3.43 -14.81 11.37
N ILE A 96 4.50 -14.95 12.16
CA ILE A 96 5.87 -14.76 11.69
C ILE A 96 6.15 -15.67 10.50
N ASP A 97 5.88 -16.97 10.60
CA ASP A 97 6.16 -17.93 9.54
C ASP A 97 5.41 -17.59 8.24
N CYS A 98 4.12 -17.25 8.32
CA CYS A 98 3.35 -16.81 7.16
C CYS A 98 3.94 -15.54 6.52
N LEU A 99 4.29 -14.53 7.33
CA LEU A 99 4.84 -13.27 6.82
C LEU A 99 6.25 -13.44 6.25
N MET A 100 7.09 -14.28 6.86
CA MET A 100 8.43 -14.57 6.36
C MET A 100 8.38 -15.38 5.07
N ASP A 101 7.49 -16.37 4.93
CA ASP A 101 7.29 -17.09 3.66
C ASP A 101 6.83 -16.14 2.54
N MET A 102 5.92 -15.21 2.84
CA MET A 102 5.51 -14.15 1.90
C MET A 102 6.68 -13.25 1.49
N VAL A 103 7.45 -12.74 2.47
CA VAL A 103 8.58 -11.83 2.22
C VAL A 103 9.70 -12.53 1.44
N GLU A 104 9.99 -13.79 1.75
CA GLU A 104 10.98 -14.58 1.03
C GLU A 104 10.53 -14.85 -0.41
N SER A 105 9.27 -15.25 -0.59
CA SER A 105 8.69 -15.49 -1.92
C SER A 105 8.72 -14.25 -2.81
N ALA A 106 8.58 -13.05 -2.23
CA ALA A 106 8.63 -11.77 -2.93
C ALA A 106 10.01 -11.40 -3.52
N LYS A 107 11.08 -12.09 -3.11
CA LYS A 107 12.42 -11.94 -3.72
C LYS A 107 12.45 -12.51 -5.13
N TYR A 108 11.69 -13.58 -5.39
CA TYR A 108 11.65 -14.31 -6.65
C TYR A 108 10.57 -13.77 -7.60
N ASP A 109 10.55 -14.28 -8.83
CA ASP A 109 9.56 -13.94 -9.85
C ASP A 109 8.32 -14.85 -9.72
N MET A 110 7.62 -14.72 -8.58
CA MET A 110 6.39 -15.45 -8.28
C MET A 110 5.17 -14.56 -8.52
N ASN A 111 4.01 -15.16 -8.79
CA ASN A 111 2.76 -14.43 -8.96
C ASN A 111 2.42 -13.61 -7.69
N PRO A 112 2.18 -12.29 -7.80
CA PRO A 112 1.81 -11.44 -6.67
C PRO A 112 0.61 -11.93 -5.86
N ASP A 113 -0.38 -12.57 -6.52
CA ASP A 113 -1.55 -13.12 -5.84
C ASP A 113 -1.17 -14.28 -4.90
N GLU A 114 -0.25 -15.16 -5.36
CA GLU A 114 0.25 -16.29 -4.57
C GLU A 114 1.14 -15.82 -3.42
N ILE A 115 1.97 -14.80 -3.67
CA ILE A 115 2.81 -14.18 -2.65
C ILE A 115 1.94 -13.63 -1.51
N VAL A 116 0.91 -12.82 -1.84
CA VAL A 116 0.01 -12.26 -0.82
C VAL A 116 -0.71 -13.36 -0.06
N ALA A 117 -1.17 -14.41 -0.74
CA ALA A 117 -1.88 -15.52 -0.11
C ALA A 117 -1.06 -16.21 0.99
N LYS A 118 0.26 -16.34 0.83
CA LYS A 118 1.18 -16.92 1.83
C LYS A 118 1.20 -16.14 3.15
N GLY A 119 1.04 -14.82 3.08
CA GLY A 119 1.06 -13.94 4.25
C GLY A 119 -0.29 -13.82 4.96
N LEU A 120 -1.38 -14.36 4.41
CA LEU A 120 -2.70 -14.23 5.00
C LEU A 120 -2.85 -15.13 6.22
N VAL A 121 -3.34 -14.53 7.30
CA VAL A 121 -3.71 -15.25 8.52
C VAL A 121 -5.18 -14.96 8.80
N PRO A 122 -6.07 -15.96 8.81
CA PRO A 122 -7.51 -15.75 8.92
C PRO A 122 -7.88 -14.83 10.10
N LYS A 123 -8.67 -13.79 9.81
CA LYS A 123 -9.15 -12.78 10.77
C LYS A 123 -8.07 -11.95 11.48
N VAL A 124 -6.81 -12.05 11.06
CA VAL A 124 -5.66 -11.36 11.67
C VAL A 124 -4.89 -10.57 10.62
N ILE A 125 -4.31 -11.24 9.62
CA ILE A 125 -3.59 -10.61 8.52
C ILE A 125 -4.43 -10.72 7.25
N GLY A 126 -5.09 -9.62 6.90
CA GLY A 126 -5.80 -9.49 5.63
C GLY A 126 -4.92 -8.90 4.52
N VAL A 127 -5.50 -8.78 3.31
CA VAL A 127 -4.82 -8.25 2.11
C VAL A 127 -4.20 -6.87 2.35
N ALA A 128 -4.89 -5.97 3.07
CA ALA A 128 -4.37 -4.64 3.35
C ALA A 128 -3.07 -4.66 4.16
N ALA A 129 -3.01 -5.47 5.22
CA ALA A 129 -1.80 -5.61 6.03
C ALA A 129 -0.68 -6.34 5.28
N ALA A 130 -1.01 -7.41 4.56
CA ALA A 130 -0.03 -8.16 3.77
C ALA A 130 0.62 -7.30 2.67
N THR A 131 -0.18 -6.55 1.92
CA THR A 131 0.31 -5.68 0.84
C THR A 131 1.03 -4.44 1.38
N GLU A 132 0.65 -3.92 2.55
CA GLU A 132 1.42 -2.88 3.26
C GLU A 132 2.82 -3.38 3.62
N ILE A 133 2.91 -4.55 4.25
CA ILE A 133 4.19 -5.17 4.62
C ILE A 133 5.05 -5.39 3.36
N LEU A 134 4.49 -5.96 2.30
CA LEU A 134 5.19 -6.15 1.03
C LEU A 134 5.66 -4.84 0.41
N HIS A 135 4.83 -3.78 0.45
CA HIS A 135 5.21 -2.47 -0.05
C HIS A 135 6.39 -1.89 0.73
N LYS A 136 6.41 -2.04 2.05
CA LYS A 136 7.52 -1.55 2.88
C LYS A 136 8.78 -2.42 2.78
N CYS A 137 8.67 -3.70 2.40
CA CYS A 137 9.84 -4.54 2.10
C CYS A 137 10.37 -4.34 0.68
N TYR A 138 9.48 -4.17 -0.32
CA TYR A 138 9.82 -4.08 -1.74
C TYR A 138 8.99 -2.98 -2.44
N PRO A 139 9.27 -1.71 -2.14
CA PRO A 139 8.42 -0.57 -2.52
C PRO A 139 8.30 -0.33 -4.03
N GLN A 140 9.18 -0.93 -4.82
CA GLN A 140 9.21 -0.83 -6.28
C GLN A 140 8.28 -1.84 -6.97
N LYS A 141 7.90 -2.92 -6.26
CA LYS A 141 7.17 -4.07 -6.81
C LYS A 141 5.70 -4.11 -6.37
N PHE A 142 5.45 -3.92 -5.07
CA PHE A 142 4.14 -4.16 -4.47
C PHE A 142 3.53 -2.84 -4.00
N PRO A 143 2.47 -2.33 -4.65
CA PRO A 143 1.68 -1.22 -4.13
C PRO A 143 0.79 -1.69 -2.98
N MET A 144 0.55 -0.81 -2.01
CA MET A 144 -0.40 -1.08 -0.93
C MET A 144 -1.82 -1.20 -1.51
N ARG A 145 -2.59 -2.19 -1.05
CA ARG A 145 -3.99 -2.36 -1.41
C ARG A 145 -4.89 -2.27 -0.18
N ASN A 146 -5.44 -1.09 0.02
CA ASN A 146 -6.42 -0.77 1.06
C ASN A 146 -7.60 0.01 0.45
N LYS A 147 -8.65 0.27 1.24
CA LYS A 147 -9.87 0.99 0.81
C LYS A 147 -9.54 2.31 0.07
N ARG A 148 -8.57 3.07 0.56
CA ARG A 148 -8.13 4.34 -0.05
C ARG A 148 -7.53 4.13 -1.43
N SER A 149 -6.59 3.19 -1.56
CA SER A 149 -5.97 2.90 -2.86
C SER A 149 -6.97 2.30 -3.85
N GLU A 150 -7.93 1.48 -3.39
CA GLU A 150 -8.99 0.95 -4.25
C GLU A 150 -9.91 2.06 -4.75
N TRP A 151 -10.33 2.95 -3.85
CA TRP A 151 -11.10 4.14 -4.21
C TRP A 151 -10.34 5.05 -5.17
N GLY A 152 -9.05 5.29 -4.91
CA GLY A 152 -8.17 6.10 -5.76
C GLY A 152 -8.11 5.54 -7.18
N VAL A 153 -7.81 4.25 -7.33
CA VAL A 153 -7.82 3.56 -8.64
C VAL A 153 -9.19 3.64 -9.32
N ALA A 154 -10.28 3.52 -8.56
CA ALA A 154 -11.63 3.61 -9.08
C ALA A 154 -11.91 4.98 -9.71
N GLN A 155 -11.42 6.07 -9.09
CA GLN A 155 -11.58 7.41 -9.66
C GLN A 155 -10.96 7.53 -11.05
N PHE A 156 -9.87 6.82 -11.34
CA PHE A 156 -9.19 6.94 -12.65
C PHE A 156 -9.74 5.99 -13.72
N PHE A 157 -10.14 4.78 -13.36
CA PHE A 157 -10.44 3.74 -14.36
C PHE A 157 -11.88 3.22 -14.36
N PHE A 158 -12.67 3.53 -13.32
CA PHE A 158 -13.97 2.90 -13.09
C PHE A 158 -15.04 3.90 -12.69
N ASP A 159 -14.91 5.16 -13.13
CA ASP A 159 -15.86 6.25 -12.83
C ASP A 159 -16.20 6.39 -11.32
N GLY A 160 -15.24 6.05 -10.47
CA GLY A 160 -15.39 6.07 -9.01
C GLY A 160 -16.01 4.82 -8.39
N ASP A 161 -16.39 3.81 -9.17
CA ASP A 161 -16.93 2.55 -8.68
C ASP A 161 -15.83 1.66 -8.06
N SER A 162 -15.72 1.74 -6.73
CA SER A 162 -14.72 0.98 -5.96
C SER A 162 -15.03 -0.52 -5.90
N SER A 163 -16.26 -0.94 -6.18
CA SER A 163 -16.63 -2.37 -6.16
C SER A 163 -16.00 -3.15 -7.31
N GLN A 164 -15.78 -2.48 -8.45
CA GLN A 164 -15.06 -3.10 -9.57
C GLN A 164 -13.57 -3.29 -9.25
N VAL A 165 -12.98 -2.38 -8.47
CA VAL A 165 -11.58 -2.51 -8.05
C VAL A 165 -11.41 -3.60 -7.01
N SER A 166 -12.34 -3.72 -6.05
CA SER A 166 -12.28 -4.77 -5.02
C SER A 166 -12.35 -6.18 -5.61
N GLN A 167 -13.02 -6.35 -6.76
CA GLN A 167 -13.10 -7.63 -7.48
C GLN A 167 -11.84 -7.97 -8.30
N LEU A 168 -10.90 -7.04 -8.48
CA LEU A 168 -9.65 -7.33 -9.20
C LEU A 168 -8.77 -8.29 -8.39
N SER A 169 -8.06 -9.18 -9.10
CA SER A 169 -6.88 -9.84 -8.53
C SER A 169 -5.84 -8.79 -8.14
N TYR A 170 -4.99 -9.10 -7.17
CA TYR A 170 -3.91 -8.21 -6.78
C TYR A 170 -2.94 -7.98 -7.94
N SER A 171 -2.62 -9.00 -8.73
CA SER A 171 -1.80 -8.84 -9.95
C SER A 171 -2.39 -7.82 -10.95
N ASN A 172 -3.71 -7.80 -11.14
CA ASN A 172 -4.36 -6.83 -12.02
C ASN A 172 -4.44 -5.44 -11.39
N PHE A 173 -4.65 -5.36 -10.07
CA PHE A 173 -4.54 -4.11 -9.32
C PHE A 173 -3.15 -3.49 -9.49
N ILE A 174 -2.06 -4.27 -9.38
CA ILE A 174 -0.69 -3.81 -9.59
C ILE A 174 -0.51 -3.17 -10.97
N LYS A 175 -1.04 -3.79 -12.03
CA LYS A 175 -0.96 -3.24 -13.39
C LYS A 175 -1.62 -1.85 -13.46
N LYS A 176 -2.82 -1.70 -12.89
CA LYS A 176 -3.54 -0.41 -12.87
C LYS A 176 -2.78 0.64 -12.08
N VAL A 177 -2.26 0.28 -10.90
CA VAL A 177 -1.50 1.22 -10.06
C VAL A 177 -0.18 1.63 -10.72
N ASN A 178 0.53 0.71 -11.38
CA ASN A 178 1.76 1.05 -12.11
C ASN A 178 1.49 2.05 -13.24
N ILE A 179 0.41 1.90 -14.00
CA ILE A 179 0.02 2.88 -15.03
C ILE A 179 -0.12 4.28 -14.40
N LEU A 180 -0.84 4.39 -13.29
CA LEU A 180 -1.03 5.69 -12.61
C LEU A 180 0.28 6.25 -12.05
N ALA A 181 1.14 5.39 -11.50
CA ALA A 181 2.43 5.81 -10.95
C ALA A 181 3.36 6.32 -12.05
N ASP A 182 3.38 5.64 -13.20
CA ASP A 182 4.18 6.04 -14.35
C ASP A 182 3.64 7.36 -14.96
N SER A 183 2.31 7.54 -15.03
CA SER A 183 1.69 8.83 -15.40
C SER A 183 2.08 9.97 -14.45
N LEU A 184 2.10 9.71 -13.14
CA LEU A 184 2.51 10.69 -12.13
C LEU A 184 4.00 11.05 -12.27
N VAL A 185 4.87 10.06 -12.47
CA VAL A 185 6.31 10.30 -12.71
C VAL A 185 6.53 11.08 -13.99
N GLU A 186 5.82 10.77 -15.08
CA GLU A 186 5.90 11.52 -16.34
C GLU A 186 5.53 12.99 -16.13
N PHE A 187 4.45 13.27 -15.41
CA PHE A 187 4.04 14.63 -15.06
C PHE A 187 5.12 15.37 -14.24
N LEU A 188 5.66 14.74 -13.21
CA LEU A 188 6.70 15.33 -12.37
C LEU A 188 7.98 15.60 -13.17
N SER A 189 8.33 14.69 -14.07
CA SER A 189 9.50 14.86 -14.93
C SER A 189 9.33 16.04 -15.91
N LYS A 190 8.12 16.33 -16.40
CA LYS A 190 7.83 17.55 -17.20
C LYS A 190 8.02 18.86 -16.41
N LYS A 191 8.06 18.78 -15.08
CA LYS A 191 8.32 19.89 -14.16
C LYS A 191 9.77 19.90 -13.64
N ASP A 192 10.66 19.13 -14.25
CA ASP A 192 12.05 18.96 -13.84
C ASP A 192 12.18 18.43 -12.39
N ILE A 193 11.21 17.62 -11.94
CA ILE A 193 11.24 16.96 -10.62
C ILE A 193 11.63 15.50 -10.82
N GLU A 194 12.74 15.10 -10.21
CA GLU A 194 13.24 13.73 -10.25
C GLU A 194 12.59 12.88 -9.16
N VAL A 195 12.14 11.68 -9.54
CA VAL A 195 11.53 10.72 -8.63
C VAL A 195 12.40 9.46 -8.56
N HIS A 196 12.88 9.13 -7.37
CA HIS A 196 13.56 7.87 -7.15
C HIS A 196 12.61 6.70 -7.40
N LYS A 197 13.08 5.67 -8.12
CA LYS A 197 12.25 4.52 -8.56
C LYS A 197 11.49 3.83 -7.42
N ASP A 198 12.12 3.73 -6.24
CA ASP A 198 11.52 3.12 -5.05
C ASP A 198 10.33 3.93 -4.52
N CYS A 199 10.28 5.24 -4.80
CA CYS A 199 9.25 6.12 -4.28
C CYS A 199 7.98 6.19 -5.13
N ARG A 200 8.01 5.75 -6.40
CA ARG A 200 6.91 6.02 -7.34
C ARG A 200 5.53 5.54 -6.84
N LEU A 201 5.47 4.32 -6.28
CA LEU A 201 4.23 3.73 -5.77
C LEU A 201 3.78 4.40 -4.46
N PHE A 202 4.74 4.80 -3.63
CA PHE A 202 4.47 5.52 -2.39
C PHE A 202 3.94 6.93 -2.64
N LEU A 203 4.50 7.65 -3.62
CA LEU A 203 4.02 8.97 -4.02
C LEU A 203 2.57 8.90 -4.51
N LEU A 204 2.24 7.87 -5.32
CA LEU A 204 0.87 7.67 -5.75
C LEU A 204 -0.09 7.39 -4.58
N ASP A 205 0.31 6.58 -3.59
CA ASP A 205 -0.48 6.41 -2.36
C ASP A 205 -0.70 7.73 -1.62
N ARG A 206 0.32 8.60 -1.57
CA ARG A 206 0.19 9.96 -1.01
C ARG A 206 -0.80 10.82 -1.78
N ILE A 207 -0.81 10.75 -3.10
CA ILE A 207 -1.83 11.42 -3.92
C ILE A 207 -3.22 10.92 -3.55
N PHE A 208 -3.44 9.60 -3.49
CA PHE A 208 -4.75 9.05 -3.11
C PHE A 208 -5.18 9.47 -1.70
N ALA A 209 -4.25 9.55 -0.75
CA ALA A 209 -4.54 10.04 0.59
C ALA A 209 -5.04 11.49 0.56
N ARG A 210 -4.31 12.38 -0.11
CA ARG A 210 -4.71 13.79 -0.22
C ARG A 210 -6.01 13.98 -1.00
N MET A 211 -6.24 13.18 -2.04
CA MET A 211 -7.52 13.17 -2.76
C MET A 211 -8.70 12.84 -1.85
N SER A 212 -8.54 11.86 -0.95
CA SER A 212 -9.60 11.44 -0.02
C SER A 212 -9.91 12.51 1.05
N GLU A 213 -8.95 13.41 1.32
CA GLU A 213 -9.10 14.50 2.27
C GLU A 213 -9.82 15.72 1.69
N LEU A 214 -9.92 15.84 0.35
CA LEU A 214 -10.59 16.95 -0.31
C LEU A 214 -12.09 17.02 0.05
N PRO A 215 -12.64 18.21 0.39
CA PRO A 215 -14.04 18.35 0.79
C PRO A 215 -15.04 17.81 -0.25
N SER A 216 -14.73 17.97 -1.53
CA SER A 216 -15.53 17.46 -2.66
C SER A 216 -15.61 15.92 -2.69
N ASN A 217 -14.58 15.24 -2.20
CA ASN A 217 -14.44 13.79 -2.26
C ASN A 217 -14.79 13.07 -0.96
N GLN A 218 -14.82 13.78 0.18
CA GLN A 218 -15.13 13.17 1.49
C GLN A 218 -16.46 12.41 1.49
N SER A 219 -17.50 12.95 0.84
CA SER A 219 -18.81 12.28 0.81
C SER A 219 -18.82 10.98 0.01
N SER A 220 -18.03 10.88 -1.07
CA SER A 220 -17.95 9.67 -1.89
C SER A 220 -17.03 8.64 -1.26
N TYR A 221 -15.93 9.09 -0.66
CA TYR A 221 -14.99 8.22 0.07
C TYR A 221 -15.62 7.63 1.34
N ASN A 222 -16.31 8.44 2.16
CA ASN A 222 -16.91 7.97 3.41
C ASN A 222 -17.99 6.91 3.16
N LYS A 223 -18.79 7.04 2.08
CA LYS A 223 -19.77 6.01 1.69
C LYS A 223 -19.11 4.65 1.42
N VAL A 224 -17.93 4.64 0.79
CA VAL A 224 -17.18 3.40 0.53
C VAL A 224 -16.52 2.85 1.80
N SER A 225 -16.15 3.74 2.73
CA SER A 225 -15.62 3.35 4.03
C SER A 225 -16.67 2.63 4.88
N GLU A 226 -17.90 3.15 4.93
CA GLU A 226 -19.02 2.67 5.75
C GLU A 226 -19.69 1.40 5.19
N LEU A 227 -19.81 1.26 3.87
CA LEU A 227 -20.52 0.13 3.23
C LEU A 227 -19.86 -1.25 3.45
N ASN A 228 -18.62 -1.29 3.92
CA ASN A 228 -17.84 -2.52 4.12
C ASN A 228 -17.50 -2.78 5.60
N GLU A 229 -18.16 -2.09 6.53
CA GLU A 229 -18.09 -2.35 7.99
C GLU A 229 -19.23 -3.25 8.50
N ILE A 230 -20.06 -3.79 7.60
CA ILE A 230 -21.14 -4.76 7.89
C ILE A 230 -20.74 -6.16 7.41
#